data_AF-A0AA35JPI0-F1
#
_entry.id   AF-A0AA35JPI0-F1
#
_cell.length_a   1.000
_cell.length_b   1.000
_cell.length_c   1.000
_cell.angle_alpha   90.00
_cell.angle_beta   90.00
_cell.angle_gamma   90.00
#
_symmetry.space_group_name_H-M   'P 1'
#
loop_
_entity.id
_entity.type
_entity.pdbx_description
1 polymer ?
#
loop_
_entity_poly.entity_id
_entity_poly.type
_entity_poly.pdbx_seq_one_letter_code
_entity_poly.pdbx_strand_id
1 'polypeptide(L)'
;MVYVLDGKPFEGPASLFSGDLLFLSGCGRIFEGTPETMLASLDTAADLAEDTLLWPGHEYASECLMFARLLELENPVLEQKLQWVNQQRVEKRSTCPSTIGEEKQYNPFLRTHCPEVQEAVGMKRQRDEDWDTFRARVLKEVRLRKDVFKAN
;
A
#
# COMPACT_ATOMS: atom_id res chain seq x y z
N MET A 1 -1.02 7.98 14.14
CA MET A 1 -1.95 9.10 13.86
C MET A 1 -1.71 9.55 12.44
N VAL A 2 -2.76 9.78 11.67
CA VAL A 2 -2.69 10.30 10.28
C VAL A 2 -3.40 11.65 10.22
N TYR A 3 -3.02 12.50 9.28
CA TYR A 3 -3.67 13.79 9.07
C TYR A 3 -4.15 13.90 7.63
N VAL A 4 -5.39 14.37 7.45
CA VAL A 4 -5.95 14.70 6.14
C VAL A 4 -6.15 16.20 6.08
N LEU A 5 -5.54 16.86 5.09
CA LEU A 5 -5.78 18.26 4.77
C LEU A 5 -6.61 18.31 3.49
N ASP A 6 -7.75 19.00 3.51
CA ASP A 6 -8.64 19.08 2.35
C ASP A 6 -8.17 20.04 1.26
N GLY A 7 -7.15 20.86 1.54
CA GLY A 7 -6.50 21.77 0.60
C GLY A 7 -7.32 23.01 0.18
N LYS A 8 -8.64 23.01 0.44
CA LYS A 8 -9.59 24.02 -0.03
C LYS A 8 -9.22 25.45 0.35
N PRO A 9 -8.79 25.77 1.60
CA PRO A 9 -8.45 27.14 1.97
C PRO A 9 -7.27 27.74 1.19
N PHE A 10 -6.48 26.90 0.52
CA PHE A 10 -5.26 27.29 -0.19
C PHE A 10 -5.32 26.96 -1.69
N GLU A 11 -6.50 26.58 -2.21
CA GLU A 11 -6.67 26.10 -3.60
C GLU A 11 -5.71 24.95 -3.96
N GLY A 12 -5.29 24.18 -2.95
CA GLY A 12 -4.39 23.05 -3.10
C GLY A 12 -5.13 21.72 -3.18
N PRO A 13 -4.46 20.65 -3.65
CA PRO A 13 -5.02 19.32 -3.64
C PRO A 13 -5.18 18.80 -2.19
N ALA A 14 -6.14 17.91 -1.99
CA ALA A 14 -6.23 17.17 -0.73
C ALA A 14 -4.95 16.35 -0.50
N SER A 15 -4.52 16.23 0.76
CA SER A 15 -3.27 15.55 1.12
C SER A 15 -3.46 14.69 2.38
N LEU A 16 -3.05 13.42 2.29
CA LEU A 16 -2.92 12.49 3.39
C LEU A 16 -1.46 12.42 3.86
N PHE A 17 -1.22 12.82 5.10
CA PHE A 17 0.03 12.58 5.81
C PHE A 17 -0.14 11.29 6.64
N SER A 18 0.32 10.18 6.09
CA SER A 18 0.03 8.84 6.60
C SER A 18 0.97 8.38 7.71
N GLY A 19 2.09 9.08 7.93
CA GLY A 19 3.14 8.61 8.84
C GLY A 19 3.55 7.18 8.47
N ASP A 20 3.41 6.26 9.43
CA ASP A 20 3.77 4.86 9.27
C ASP A 20 2.59 3.94 8.93
N LEU A 21 1.39 4.49 8.65
CA LEU A 21 0.25 3.66 8.25
C LEU A 21 0.43 3.13 6.83
N LEU A 22 0.57 4.04 5.86
CA LEU A 22 0.58 3.76 4.43
C LEU A 22 1.85 4.36 3.81
N PHE A 23 2.57 3.56 3.03
CA PHE A 23 3.74 3.96 2.27
C PHE A 23 3.47 3.80 0.77
N LEU A 24 4.35 4.34 -0.07
CA LEU A 24 4.34 3.97 -1.49
C LEU A 24 4.57 2.46 -1.63
N SER A 25 3.59 1.77 -2.20
CA SER A 25 3.52 0.32 -2.38
C SER A 25 3.67 -0.51 -1.08
N GLY A 26 3.46 0.10 0.09
CA GLY A 26 3.66 -0.55 1.39
C GLY A 26 2.70 -0.09 2.47
N CYS A 27 2.77 -0.74 3.63
CA CYS A 27 2.15 -0.28 4.86
C CYS A 27 3.10 -0.47 6.06
N GLY A 28 2.73 0.11 7.20
CA GLY A 28 3.42 -0.10 8.47
C GLY A 28 3.46 -1.56 8.91
N ARG A 29 4.36 -1.85 9.85
CA ARG A 29 4.35 -3.13 10.56
C ARG A 29 3.26 -3.10 11.63
N ILE A 30 2.63 -4.24 11.88
CA ILE A 30 1.62 -4.39 12.93
C ILE A 30 2.36 -4.69 14.24
N PHE A 31 2.84 -3.64 14.92
CA PHE A 31 3.46 -3.77 16.25
C PHE A 31 2.41 -3.83 17.36
N GLU A 32 1.37 -3.01 17.23
CA GLU A 32 0.24 -2.90 18.16
C GLU A 32 -1.06 -3.00 17.34
N GLY A 33 -2.07 -3.70 17.88
CA GLY A 33 -3.35 -3.93 17.20
C GLY A 33 -3.43 -5.24 16.41
N THR A 34 -4.52 -5.40 15.64
CA THR A 34 -4.81 -6.63 14.88
C THR A 34 -4.82 -6.35 13.36
N PRO A 35 -4.68 -7.38 12.52
CA PRO A 35 -4.82 -7.24 11.07
C PRO A 35 -6.15 -6.60 10.64
N GLU A 36 -7.23 -6.85 11.37
CA GLU A 36 -8.55 -6.26 11.11
C GLU A 36 -8.54 -4.75 11.36
N THR A 37 -7.93 -4.28 12.46
CA THR A 37 -7.77 -2.85 12.74
C THR A 37 -6.88 -2.17 11.69
N MET A 38 -5.80 -2.84 11.26
CA MET A 38 -4.94 -2.34 10.19
C MET A 38 -5.69 -2.26 8.87
N LEU A 39 -6.45 -3.30 8.50
CA LEU A 39 -7.28 -3.32 7.30
C LEU A 39 -8.28 -2.16 7.30
N ALA A 40 -9.04 -1.98 8.39
CA ALA A 40 -10.01 -0.89 8.50
C ALA A 40 -9.34 0.51 8.37
N SER A 41 -8.13 0.67 8.91
CA SER A 41 -7.37 1.92 8.78
C SER A 41 -6.91 2.17 7.35
N LEU A 42 -6.46 1.12 6.64
CA LEU A 42 -6.06 1.22 5.24
C LEU A 42 -7.26 1.45 4.33
N ASP A 43 -8.40 0.82 4.60
CA ASP A 43 -9.65 1.04 3.85
C ASP A 43 -10.13 2.50 4.03
N THR A 44 -10.04 3.04 5.24
CA THR A 44 -10.34 4.47 5.49
C THR A 44 -9.43 5.40 4.66
N ALA A 45 -8.15 5.08 4.53
CA ALA A 45 -7.22 5.84 3.69
C ALA A 45 -7.51 5.65 2.19
N ALA A 46 -7.89 4.43 1.78
CA ALA A 46 -8.26 4.11 0.41
C ALA A 46 -9.58 4.77 0.00
N ASP A 47 -10.50 5.04 0.91
CA ASP A 47 -11.78 5.70 0.60
C ASP A 47 -11.65 7.21 0.28
N LEU A 48 -10.45 7.79 0.45
CA LEU A 48 -10.15 9.15 0.01
C LEU A 48 -10.22 9.27 -1.53
N ALA A 49 -10.38 10.51 -2.00
CA ALA A 49 -10.44 10.81 -3.44
C ALA A 49 -9.15 10.36 -4.14
N GLU A 50 -9.26 9.89 -5.38
CA GLU A 50 -8.13 9.29 -6.12
C GLU A 50 -6.96 10.26 -6.32
N ASP A 51 -7.24 11.56 -6.46
CA ASP A 51 -6.27 12.63 -6.61
C ASP A 51 -5.66 13.12 -5.27
N THR A 52 -6.07 12.54 -4.14
CA THR A 52 -5.50 12.87 -2.83
C THR A 52 -4.03 12.48 -2.80
N LEU A 53 -3.16 13.45 -2.53
CA LEU A 53 -1.73 13.24 -2.43
C LEU A 53 -1.39 12.41 -1.19
N LEU A 54 -0.53 11.41 -1.35
CA LEU A 54 0.00 10.59 -0.25
C LEU A 54 1.41 11.04 0.13
N TRP A 55 1.56 11.44 1.39
CA TRP A 55 2.81 11.83 2.03
C TRP A 55 3.18 10.84 3.15
N PRO A 56 4.02 9.84 2.86
CA PRO A 56 4.45 8.85 3.84
C PRO A 56 5.54 9.37 4.79
N GLY A 57 5.70 8.70 5.93
CA GLY A 57 6.78 8.99 6.89
C GLY A 57 8.17 8.56 6.42
N HIS A 58 8.25 7.64 5.44
CA HIS A 58 9.51 7.01 5.03
C HIS A 58 9.63 6.79 3.52
N GLU A 59 10.88 6.81 3.05
CA GLU A 59 11.28 6.57 1.66
C GLU A 59 11.61 5.08 1.45
N TYR A 60 10.57 4.24 1.42
CA TYR A 60 10.65 2.78 1.25
C TYR A 60 10.18 2.27 -0.12
N ALA A 61 9.82 3.18 -1.04
CA ALA A 61 9.12 2.84 -2.28
C ALA A 61 9.83 1.75 -3.11
N SER A 62 11.16 1.81 -3.25
CA SER A 62 11.92 0.86 -4.07
C SER A 62 11.81 -0.58 -3.54
N GLU A 63 12.06 -0.80 -2.24
CA GLU A 63 11.96 -2.11 -1.61
C GLU A 63 10.51 -2.62 -1.57
N CYS A 64 9.56 -1.73 -1.30
CA CYS A 64 8.13 -2.05 -1.29
C CYS A 64 7.63 -2.50 -2.68
N LEU A 65 8.03 -1.81 -3.74
CA LEU A 65 7.67 -2.18 -5.12
C LEU A 65 8.34 -3.48 -5.57
N MET A 66 9.60 -3.72 -5.18
CA MET A 66 10.27 -5.00 -5.45
C MET A 66 9.51 -6.18 -4.81
N PHE A 67 9.05 -6.02 -3.57
CA PHE A 67 8.22 -7.03 -2.92
C PHE A 67 6.88 -7.21 -3.63
N ALA A 68 6.18 -6.11 -3.93
CA ALA A 68 4.87 -6.16 -4.57
C ALA A 68 4.94 -6.84 -5.95
N ARG A 69 6.05 -6.67 -6.69
CA ARG A 69 6.32 -7.37 -7.96
C ARG A 69 6.29 -8.89 -7.83
N LEU A 70 6.72 -9.43 -6.70
CA LEU A 70 6.71 -10.88 -6.45
C LEU A 70 5.28 -11.43 -6.28
N LEU A 71 4.32 -10.57 -5.93
CA LEU A 71 2.92 -10.95 -5.77
C LEU A 71 2.13 -10.77 -7.07
N GLU A 72 2.41 -9.72 -7.83
CA GLU A 72 1.66 -9.38 -9.04
C GLU A 72 2.61 -9.18 -10.24
N LEU A 73 3.20 -10.28 -10.72
CA LEU A 73 4.19 -10.28 -11.81
C LEU A 73 3.67 -9.68 -13.12
N GLU A 74 2.36 -9.77 -13.35
CA GLU A 74 1.69 -9.33 -14.59
C GLU A 74 1.05 -7.94 -14.46
N ASN A 75 1.29 -7.19 -13.38
CA ASN A 75 0.77 -5.83 -13.20
C ASN A 75 1.67 -4.79 -13.89
N PRO A 76 1.27 -4.22 -15.05
CA PRO A 76 2.12 -3.29 -15.79
C PRO A 76 2.31 -1.95 -15.08
N VAL A 77 1.34 -1.52 -14.26
CA VAL A 77 1.43 -0.26 -13.50
C VAL A 77 2.53 -0.36 -12.46
N LEU A 78 2.61 -1.50 -11.78
CA LEU A 78 3.63 -1.78 -10.79
C LEU A 78 5.04 -1.77 -11.39
N GLU A 79 5.23 -2.39 -12.55
CA GLU A 79 6.52 -2.39 -13.24
C GLU A 79 6.95 -0.98 -13.67
N GLN A 80 6.01 -0.19 -14.22
CA GLN A 80 6.27 1.20 -14.59
C GLN A 80 6.64 2.05 -13.37
N LYS A 81 5.92 1.90 -12.25
CA LYS A 81 6.22 2.64 -11.02
C LYS A 81 7.59 2.24 -10.46
N LEU A 82 7.94 0.96 -10.48
CA LEU A 82 9.26 0.48 -10.03
C LEU A 82 10.40 1.08 -10.87
N GLN A 83 10.24 1.12 -12.20
CA GLN A 83 11.21 1.75 -13.10
C GLN A 83 11.37 3.25 -12.80
N TRP A 84 10.25 3.97 -12.64
CA TRP A 84 10.26 5.38 -12.28
C TRP A 84 10.95 5.63 -10.94
N VAL A 85 10.61 4.85 -9.91
CA VAL A 85 11.22 4.94 -8.58
C VAL A 85 12.73 4.71 -8.68
N ASN A 86 13.17 3.66 -9.36
CA ASN A 86 14.59 3.36 -9.51
C ASN A 86 15.35 4.52 -10.17
N GLN A 87 14.77 5.15 -11.19
CA GLN A 87 15.35 6.35 -11.79
C GLN A 87 15.46 7.52 -10.79
N GLN A 88 14.40 7.80 -10.02
CA GLN A 88 14.44 8.85 -8.99
C GLN A 88 15.53 8.57 -7.94
N ARG A 89 15.69 7.31 -7.52
CA ARG A 89 16.70 6.93 -6.51
C ARG A 89 18.13 7.07 -7.04
N VAL A 90 18.39 6.73 -8.30
CA VAL A 90 19.70 6.95 -8.94
C VAL A 90 20.03 8.45 -8.97
N GLU A 91 19.04 9.29 -9.25
CA GLU A 91 19.19 10.76 -9.24
C GLU A 91 19.16 11.40 -7.83
N LYS A 92 19.04 10.59 -6.77
CA LYS A 92 18.89 11.04 -5.37
C LYS A 92 17.70 11.98 -5.15
N ARG A 93 16.61 11.77 -5.89
CA ARG A 93 15.35 12.50 -5.77
C ARG A 93 14.37 11.74 -4.87
N SER A 94 13.41 12.46 -4.29
CA SER A 94 12.33 11.84 -3.52
C SER A 94 11.33 11.16 -4.45
N THR A 95 10.76 10.04 -3.99
CA THR A 95 9.66 9.36 -4.69
C THR A 95 8.28 9.86 -4.26
N CYS A 96 8.22 10.73 -3.26
CA CYS A 96 6.99 11.32 -2.74
C CYS A 96 6.70 12.68 -3.40
N PRO A 97 5.42 13.08 -3.48
CA PRO A 97 4.23 12.32 -3.08
C PRO A 97 3.84 11.27 -4.13
N SER A 98 2.96 10.35 -3.74
CA SER A 98 2.13 9.54 -4.65
C SER A 98 0.68 10.05 -4.58
N THR A 99 -0.27 9.33 -5.17
CA THR A 99 -1.71 9.57 -5.02
C THR A 99 -2.43 8.32 -4.52
N ILE A 100 -3.57 8.47 -3.84
CA ILE A 100 -4.39 7.33 -3.40
C ILE A 100 -4.84 6.48 -4.60
N GLY A 101 -5.16 7.12 -5.73
CA GLY A 101 -5.51 6.45 -6.98
C GLY A 101 -4.38 5.56 -7.50
N GLU A 102 -3.14 6.06 -7.55
CA GLU A 102 -1.97 5.26 -7.94
C GLU A 102 -1.76 4.08 -6.99
N GLU A 103 -1.80 4.30 -5.67
CA GLU A 103 -1.55 3.23 -4.70
C GLU A 103 -2.55 2.08 -4.81
N LYS A 104 -3.83 2.35 -5.11
CA LYS A 104 -4.83 1.29 -5.35
C LYS A 104 -4.48 0.37 -6.53
N GLN A 105 -3.68 0.84 -7.47
CA GLN A 105 -3.34 0.07 -8.68
C GLN A 105 -2.21 -0.94 -8.45
N TYR A 106 -1.32 -0.72 -7.48
CA TYR A 106 -0.14 -1.58 -7.29
C TYR A 106 0.23 -1.89 -5.84
N ASN A 107 -0.33 -1.19 -4.85
CA ASN A 107 0.02 -1.42 -3.45
C ASN A 107 -0.68 -2.69 -2.94
N PRO A 108 0.04 -3.78 -2.64
CA PRO A 108 -0.57 -5.06 -2.30
C PRO A 108 -1.40 -5.00 -1.01
N PHE A 109 -1.12 -4.02 -0.14
CA PHE A 109 -1.86 -3.83 1.11
C PHE A 109 -3.20 -3.12 0.91
N LEU A 110 -3.39 -2.38 -0.19
CA LEU A 110 -4.69 -1.82 -0.60
C LEU A 110 -5.47 -2.75 -1.54
N ARG A 111 -4.84 -3.85 -1.98
CA ARG A 111 -5.35 -4.80 -2.97
C ARG A 111 -5.68 -6.16 -2.38
N THR A 112 -5.88 -6.25 -1.07
CA THR A 112 -6.19 -7.51 -0.36
C THR A 112 -7.51 -8.15 -0.81
N HIS A 113 -8.40 -7.37 -1.44
CA HIS A 113 -9.64 -7.83 -2.05
C HIS A 113 -9.45 -8.43 -3.45
N CYS A 114 -8.30 -8.21 -4.10
CA CYS A 114 -8.02 -8.68 -5.46
C CYS A 114 -7.68 -10.18 -5.47
N PRO A 115 -8.28 -10.98 -6.37
CA PRO A 115 -7.97 -12.40 -6.51
C PRO A 115 -6.48 -12.69 -6.76
N GLU A 116 -5.79 -11.83 -7.51
CA GLU A 116 -4.39 -11.99 -7.89
C GLU A 116 -3.49 -12.00 -6.65
N VAL A 117 -3.70 -11.05 -5.72
CA VAL A 117 -2.97 -10.98 -4.45
C VAL A 117 -3.29 -12.19 -3.59
N GLN A 118 -4.57 -12.57 -3.51
CA GLN A 118 -5.03 -13.73 -2.72
C GLN A 118 -4.41 -15.04 -3.21
N GLU A 119 -4.37 -15.25 -4.53
CA GLU A 119 -3.76 -16.42 -5.17
C GLU A 119 -2.24 -16.44 -4.98
N ALA A 120 -1.57 -15.30 -5.17
CA ALA A 120 -0.13 -15.18 -4.93
C ALA A 120 0.27 -15.52 -3.49
N VAL A 121 -0.61 -15.21 -2.52
CA VAL A 121 -0.41 -15.63 -1.12
C VAL A 121 -1.03 -16.98 -0.76
N GLY A 122 -1.61 -17.70 -1.71
CA GLY A 122 -2.19 -19.03 -1.49
C GLY A 122 -3.40 -19.05 -0.56
N MET A 123 -4.09 -17.92 -0.42
CA MET A 123 -5.21 -17.73 0.49
C MET A 123 -6.54 -17.93 -0.22
N LYS A 124 -7.45 -18.65 0.43
CA LYS A 124 -8.83 -18.84 -0.05
C LYS A 124 -9.82 -18.58 1.07
N ARG A 125 -10.94 -17.94 0.73
CA ARG A 125 -12.03 -17.68 1.66
C ARG A 125 -12.69 -18.98 2.08
N GLN A 126 -12.96 -19.13 3.37
CA GLN A 126 -13.69 -20.28 3.90
C GLN A 126 -15.21 -20.09 3.73
N ARG A 127 -15.97 -21.19 3.74
CA ARG A 127 -17.41 -21.19 3.37
C ARG A 127 -18.28 -20.24 4.20
N ASP A 128 -17.97 -20.08 5.49
CA ASP A 128 -18.74 -19.27 6.44
C ASP A 128 -17.93 -18.08 6.98
N GLU A 129 -16.81 -17.76 6.33
CA GLU A 129 -15.95 -16.67 6.75
C GLU A 129 -16.45 -15.33 6.21
N ASP A 130 -16.53 -14.35 7.10
CA ASP A 130 -16.81 -12.96 6.76
C ASP A 130 -15.75 -12.37 5.81
N TRP A 131 -16.17 -11.47 4.92
CA TRP A 131 -15.29 -10.93 3.88
C TRP A 131 -14.13 -10.11 4.43
N ASP A 132 -14.38 -9.26 5.42
CA ASP A 132 -13.33 -8.43 6.01
C ASP A 132 -12.38 -9.27 6.86
N THR A 133 -12.91 -10.30 7.53
CA THR A 133 -12.08 -11.31 8.21
C THR A 133 -11.14 -12.03 7.23
N PHE A 134 -11.64 -12.43 6.06
CA PHE A 134 -10.80 -13.03 5.03
C PHE A 134 -9.73 -12.06 4.52
N ARG A 135 -10.09 -10.82 4.19
CA ARG A 135 -9.14 -9.77 3.75
C ARG A 135 -8.09 -9.46 4.82
N ALA A 136 -8.45 -9.47 6.09
CA ALA A 136 -7.52 -9.24 7.20
C ALA A 136 -6.49 -10.38 7.31
N ARG A 137 -6.91 -11.63 7.07
CA ARG A 137 -5.98 -12.76 6.97
C ARG A 137 -5.05 -12.64 5.76
N VAL A 138 -5.56 -12.22 4.61
CA VAL A 138 -4.74 -11.96 3.41
C VAL A 138 -3.72 -10.86 3.71
N LEU A 139 -4.15 -9.76 4.32
CA LEU A 139 -3.29 -8.66 4.76
C LEU A 139 -2.18 -9.16 5.69
N LYS A 140 -2.54 -9.97 6.69
CA LYS A 140 -1.59 -10.57 7.62
C LYS A 140 -0.53 -11.39 6.90
N GLU A 141 -0.94 -12.22 5.95
CA GLU A 141 -0.03 -13.07 5.18
C GLU A 141 0.90 -12.24 4.28
N VAL A 142 0.37 -11.26 3.54
CA VAL A 142 1.17 -10.31 2.76
C VAL A 142 2.20 -9.61 3.66
N ARG A 143 1.77 -9.17 4.84
CA ARG A 143 2.63 -8.51 5.82
C ARG A 143 3.75 -9.41 6.34
N LEU A 144 3.43 -10.66 6.69
CA LEU A 144 4.41 -11.65 7.13
C LEU A 144 5.47 -11.91 6.06
N ARG A 145 5.06 -12.06 4.79
CA ARG A 145 6.00 -12.22 3.67
C ARG A 145 6.87 -10.99 3.47
N LYS A 146 6.31 -9.79 3.57
CA LYS A 146 7.09 -8.54 3.45
C LYS A 146 8.09 -8.36 4.60
N ASP A 147 7.77 -8.84 5.80
CA ASP A 147 8.64 -8.72 6.98
C ASP A 147 9.90 -9.60 6.90
N VAL A 148 9.84 -10.72 6.18
CA VAL A 148 11.00 -11.59 5.92
C VAL A 148 11.68 -11.32 4.58
N PHE A 149 11.02 -10.55 3.70
CA PHE A 149 11.59 -10.15 2.41
C PHE A 149 12.84 -9.30 2.62
N LYS A 150 13.88 -9.61 1.85
CA LYS A 150 15.09 -8.80 1.75
C LYS A 150 15.32 -8.51 0.27
N ALA A 151 15.41 -7.24 -0.09
CA ALA A 151 15.89 -6.87 -1.41
C ALA A 151 17.36 -7.30 -1.50
N ASN A 152 17.66 -8.15 -2.49
CA ASN A 152 19.02 -8.58 -2.81
C ASN A 152 19.71 -7.54 -3.70
#